data_AF-A0A401QA95-F1
#
_entry.id   AF-A0A401QA95-F1
#
_cell.length_a   1.000
_cell.length_b   1.000
_cell.length_c   1.000
_cell.angle_alpha   90.00
_cell.angle_beta   90.00
_cell.angle_gamma   90.00
#
_symmetry.space_group_name_H-M   'P 1'
#
loop_
_entity.id
_entity.type
_entity.pdbx_description
1 polymer ?
#
loop_
_entity_poly.entity_id
_entity_poly.type
_entity_poly.pdbx_seq_one_letter_code
_entity_poly.pdbx_strand_id
1 'polypeptide(L)'
;RTEPGGLGEINGDLCCRWCVKMSIPDYCKYPEDKILCLKEKLICRETQVFTLLSILGESHHYSYPSVFVYGHTATGKTYVVQTLLKTLKFPHIIVNCVECFSSRMLFEQILNQLQGHTLSAENEYSSYLQCHTLNEFVLLFKQVVHEQNLHNQTVNIVLDKAEHLREMDSNLLPGFLRFQELVCS
;
A
#
# COMPACT_ATOMS: atom_id res chain seq x y z
N ARG A 1 -50.43 13.67 27.66
CA ARG A 1 -50.55 15.08 27.21
C ARG A 1 -49.54 15.87 28.01
N THR A 2 -48.48 16.48 27.49
CA THR A 2 -47.98 16.77 26.13
C THR A 2 -46.53 17.27 26.33
N GLU A 3 -45.71 17.23 25.27
CA GLU A 3 -44.24 17.40 25.11
C GLU A 3 -43.54 18.56 25.88
N PRO A 4 -42.19 18.57 25.98
CA PRO A 4 -41.27 18.97 24.88
C PRO A 4 -40.11 17.96 24.69
N GLY A 5 -39.49 17.76 23.53
CA GLY A 5 -39.02 18.72 22.53
C GLY A 5 -37.48 18.76 22.59
N GLY A 6 -36.79 18.15 21.61
CA GLY A 6 -35.33 18.19 21.52
C GLY A 6 -34.75 17.11 20.60
N LEU A 7 -34.99 17.23 19.29
CA LEU A 7 -34.07 16.68 18.28
C LEU A 7 -32.75 17.46 18.41
N GLY A 8 -31.71 16.78 18.89
CA GLY A 8 -30.32 17.19 18.76
C GLY A 8 -29.60 16.15 17.94
N GLU A 9 -29.10 16.57 16.78
CA GLU A 9 -28.46 15.77 15.76
C GLU A 9 -27.33 14.86 16.26
N ILE A 10 -27.38 13.64 15.74
CA ILE A 10 -26.32 12.65 15.56
C ILE A 10 -24.99 13.28 15.08
N ASN A 11 -24.12 13.70 16.00
CA ASN A 11 -22.70 13.81 15.69
C ASN A 11 -22.06 12.43 15.92
N GLY A 12 -21.75 11.77 14.82
CA GLY A 12 -21.33 10.38 14.75
C GLY A 12 -20.05 10.09 15.53
N ASP A 13 -20.24 9.52 16.72
CA ASP A 13 -19.30 8.55 17.28
C ASP A 13 -19.33 7.30 16.41
N LEU A 14 -18.46 7.24 15.39
CA LEU A 14 -18.02 5.96 14.86
C LEU A 14 -16.93 5.40 15.77
N CYS A 15 -17.33 5.01 16.98
CA CYS A 15 -16.57 4.09 17.81
C CYS A 15 -16.63 2.71 17.14
N CYS A 16 -15.78 2.50 16.13
CA CYS A 16 -15.43 1.17 15.67
C CYS A 16 -14.61 0.50 16.77
N ARG A 17 -15.35 -0.18 17.65
CA ARG A 17 -14.90 -1.08 18.70
C ARG A 17 -13.92 -2.12 18.13
N TRP A 18 -12.63 -1.84 18.19
CA TRP A 18 -11.58 -2.87 18.13
C TRP A 18 -11.09 -3.13 19.55
N CYS A 19 -11.83 -3.97 20.28
CA CYS A 19 -11.30 -4.64 21.45
C CYS A 19 -10.39 -5.76 20.95
N VAL A 20 -9.18 -5.42 20.48
CA VAL A 20 -8.12 -6.42 20.32
C VAL A 20 -7.72 -6.78 21.74
N LYS A 21 -8.10 -7.97 22.19
CA LYS A 21 -7.40 -8.62 23.30
C LYS A 21 -5.91 -8.54 22.95
N MET A 22 -5.18 -7.70 23.69
CA MET A 22 -3.73 -7.59 23.63
C MET A 22 -3.14 -8.84 24.28
N SER A 23 -3.35 -9.97 23.63
CA SER A 23 -2.76 -11.25 23.94
C SER A 23 -1.63 -11.43 22.94
N ILE A 24 -0.41 -11.12 23.40
CA ILE A 24 0.88 -11.53 22.81
C ILE A 24 0.98 -11.27 21.28
N PRO A 25 1.64 -10.20 20.81
CA PRO A 25 1.78 -10.00 19.38
C PRO A 25 2.51 -11.21 18.79
N ASP A 26 1.97 -11.83 17.74
CA ASP A 26 2.55 -12.97 17.03
C ASP A 26 3.93 -12.58 16.41
N TYR A 27 4.97 -12.48 17.22
CA TYR A 27 6.36 -12.30 16.77
C TYR A 27 6.96 -13.61 16.24
N CYS A 28 6.29 -14.75 16.42
CA CYS A 28 6.77 -16.08 16.02
C CYS A 28 6.81 -16.33 14.50
N LYS A 29 6.40 -15.36 13.66
CA LYS A 29 6.27 -15.54 12.20
C LYS A 29 7.44 -14.96 11.39
N TYR A 30 8.27 -14.11 12.00
CA TYR A 30 9.40 -13.47 11.33
C TYR A 30 10.71 -13.79 12.07
N PRO A 31 11.83 -13.94 11.34
CA PRO A 31 13.09 -14.32 11.96
C PRO A 31 13.61 -13.16 12.85
N GLU A 32 14.08 -13.50 14.06
CA GLU A 32 14.38 -12.52 15.12
C GLU A 32 15.45 -11.51 14.72
N ASP A 33 16.40 -11.89 13.85
CA ASP A 33 17.44 -11.01 13.28
C ASP A 33 16.83 -9.83 12.50
N LYS A 34 15.77 -10.08 11.72
CA LYS A 34 15.09 -9.03 10.97
C LYS A 34 14.32 -8.10 11.91
N ILE A 35 13.69 -8.64 12.95
CA ILE A 35 12.95 -7.85 13.94
C ILE A 35 13.92 -6.94 14.71
N LEU A 36 15.09 -7.46 15.10
CA LEU A 36 16.12 -6.68 15.77
C LEU A 36 16.63 -5.55 14.87
N CYS A 37 16.93 -5.86 13.59
CA CYS A 37 17.36 -4.85 12.61
C CYS A 37 16.31 -3.74 12.41
N LEU A 38 15.02 -4.09 12.43
CA LEU A 38 13.94 -3.11 12.34
C LEU A 38 13.87 -2.20 13.57
N LYS A 39 14.05 -2.75 14.78
CA LYS A 39 14.07 -1.96 16.03
C LYS A 39 15.23 -0.98 16.06
N GLU A 40 16.41 -1.39 15.61
CA GLU A 40 17.59 -0.53 15.53
C GLU A 40 17.41 0.63 14.55
N LYS A 41 16.77 0.39 13.39
CA LYS A 41 16.54 1.41 12.36
C LYS A 41 15.35 2.32 12.66
N LEU A 42 14.31 1.82 13.33
CA LEU A 42 13.03 2.51 13.53
C LEU A 42 12.80 2.85 15.01
N ILE A 43 13.68 3.69 15.54
CA ILE A 43 13.67 4.13 16.95
C ILE A 43 12.33 4.81 17.29
N CYS A 44 11.77 4.47 18.47
CA CYS A 44 10.51 5.01 19.01
C CYS A 44 9.25 4.77 18.16
N ARG A 45 9.28 3.80 17.23
CA ARG A 45 8.14 3.46 16.37
C ARG A 45 7.72 2.00 16.45
N GLU A 46 8.10 1.35 17.55
CA GLU A 46 7.93 -0.09 17.73
C GLU A 46 6.47 -0.50 17.60
N THR A 47 5.54 0.22 18.22
CA THR A 47 4.11 -0.12 18.15
C THR A 47 3.56 -0.07 16.73
N GLN A 48 3.91 0.96 15.94
CA GLN A 48 3.48 1.06 14.55
C GLN A 48 4.12 -0.02 13.67
N VAL A 49 5.40 -0.33 13.90
CA VAL A 49 6.10 -1.42 13.22
C VAL A 49 5.42 -2.75 13.52
N PHE A 50 5.09 -3.04 14.78
CA PHE A 50 4.39 -4.26 15.15
C PHE A 50 3.00 -4.35 14.52
N THR A 51 2.22 -3.27 14.55
CA THR A 51 0.91 -3.26 13.88
C THR A 51 1.03 -3.52 12.38
N LEU A 52 1.99 -2.88 11.69
CA LEU A 52 2.24 -3.12 10.27
C LEU A 52 2.69 -4.56 9.99
N LEU A 53 3.56 -5.13 10.81
CA LEU A 53 4.00 -6.52 10.69
C LEU A 53 2.83 -7.51 10.84
N SER A 54 1.92 -7.25 11.78
CA SER A 54 0.72 -8.07 11.98
C SER A 54 -0.26 -7.98 10.80
N ILE A 55 -0.37 -6.81 10.17
CA ILE A 55 -1.24 -6.59 9.00
C ILE A 55 -0.64 -7.24 7.74
N LEU A 56 0.67 -7.12 7.54
CA LEU A 56 1.35 -7.64 6.36
C LEU A 56 1.43 -9.18 6.32
N GLY A 57 1.35 -9.86 7.48
CA GLY A 57 1.31 -11.33 7.52
C GLY A 57 2.49 -12.01 6.82
N GLU A 58 2.34 -13.27 6.41
CA GLU A 58 3.39 -13.98 5.68
C GLU A 58 3.33 -13.73 4.17
N SER A 59 4.47 -13.83 3.48
CA SER A 59 4.57 -13.59 2.02
C SER A 59 3.65 -14.47 1.16
N HIS A 60 3.23 -15.63 1.69
CA HIS A 60 2.38 -16.62 1.03
C HIS A 60 0.91 -16.61 1.53
N HIS A 61 0.59 -15.81 2.54
CA HIS A 61 -0.77 -15.65 3.03
C HIS A 61 -1.43 -14.45 2.34
N TYR A 62 -2.75 -14.56 2.09
CA TYR A 62 -3.54 -13.43 1.60
C TYR A 62 -3.43 -12.27 2.59
N SER A 63 -2.67 -11.26 2.20
CA SER A 63 -2.63 -9.97 2.89
C SER A 63 -3.88 -9.16 2.59
N TYR A 64 -4.16 -8.17 3.43
CA TYR A 64 -5.24 -7.21 3.17
C TYR A 64 -5.10 -6.58 1.77
N PRO A 65 -6.20 -6.45 1.00
CA PRO A 65 -6.18 -5.90 -0.37
C PRO A 65 -5.62 -4.49 -0.43
N SER A 66 -5.87 -3.70 0.61
CA SER A 66 -5.39 -2.34 0.74
C SER A 66 -5.23 -1.96 2.20
N VAL A 67 -4.17 -1.20 2.49
CA VAL A 67 -3.87 -0.68 3.84
C VAL A 67 -3.59 0.80 3.71
N PHE A 68 -4.34 1.62 4.42
CA PHE A 68 -4.16 3.07 4.40
C PHE A 68 -3.47 3.56 5.68
N VAL A 69 -2.22 4.03 5.54
CA VAL A 69 -1.42 4.54 6.66
C VAL A 69 -1.53 6.05 6.73
N TYR A 70 -2.20 6.57 7.76
CA TYR A 70 -2.42 8.01 7.96
C TYR A 70 -1.61 8.56 9.13
N GLY A 71 -1.43 9.89 9.16
CA GLY A 71 -0.78 10.61 10.25
C GLY A 71 -0.23 11.94 9.79
N HIS A 72 0.24 12.78 10.72
CA HIS A 72 0.71 14.13 10.41
C HIS A 72 1.88 14.16 9.40
N THR A 73 2.06 15.26 8.68
CA THR A 73 3.22 15.46 7.79
C THR A 73 4.53 15.39 8.59
N ALA A 74 5.62 14.93 7.97
CA ALA A 74 6.93 14.70 8.61
C ALA A 74 7.00 13.57 9.68
N THR A 75 5.94 12.78 9.88
CA THR A 75 6.01 11.60 10.77
C THR A 75 6.69 10.39 10.14
N GLY A 76 7.44 10.52 9.03
CA GLY A 76 8.26 9.44 8.45
C GLY A 76 7.54 8.12 8.13
N LYS A 77 6.24 8.15 7.85
CA LYS A 77 5.42 6.94 7.55
C LYS A 77 6.02 6.15 6.39
N THR A 78 6.35 6.84 5.31
CA THR A 78 6.99 6.27 4.11
C THR A 78 8.31 5.60 4.45
N TYR A 79 9.13 6.22 5.32
CA TYR A 79 10.40 5.64 5.76
C TYR A 79 10.22 4.34 6.55
N VAL A 80 9.22 4.29 7.44
CA VAL A 80 8.89 3.07 8.19
C VAL A 80 8.46 1.95 7.25
N VAL A 81 7.50 2.21 6.37
CA VAL A 81 6.98 1.21 5.41
C VAL A 81 8.09 0.72 4.49
N GLN A 82 8.87 1.64 3.92
CA GLN A 82 9.98 1.30 3.03
C GLN A 82 11.06 0.48 3.75
N THR A 83 11.44 0.86 4.97
CA THR A 83 12.44 0.13 5.76
C THR A 83 11.94 -1.28 6.09
N LEU A 84 10.66 -1.41 6.41
CA LEU A 84 10.02 -2.68 6.71
C LEU A 84 10.02 -3.61 5.49
N LEU A 85 9.51 -3.16 4.34
CA LEU A 85 9.47 -3.95 3.11
C LEU A 85 10.87 -4.37 2.64
N LYS A 86 11.86 -3.45 2.72
CA LYS A 86 13.27 -3.74 2.39
C LYS A 86 13.90 -4.77 3.33
N THR A 87 13.66 -4.67 4.63
CA THR A 87 14.28 -5.58 5.62
C THR A 87 13.66 -6.98 5.55
N LEU A 88 12.34 -7.05 5.32
CA LEU A 88 11.64 -8.31 5.12
C LEU A 88 11.94 -8.97 3.77
N LYS A 89 12.44 -8.19 2.80
CA LYS A 89 12.67 -8.59 1.40
C LYS A 89 11.37 -8.97 0.69
N PHE A 90 10.28 -8.27 0.99
CA PHE A 90 9.05 -8.43 0.23
C PHE A 90 9.18 -7.76 -1.14
N PRO A 91 8.69 -8.37 -2.23
CA PRO A 91 8.64 -7.70 -3.52
C PRO A 91 7.72 -6.48 -3.38
N HIS A 92 8.25 -5.30 -3.67
CA HIS A 92 7.53 -4.06 -3.47
C HIS A 92 7.90 -3.01 -4.51
N ILE A 93 6.92 -2.17 -4.84
CA ILE A 93 7.04 -0.98 -5.69
C ILE A 93 6.71 0.22 -4.82
N ILE A 94 7.46 1.31 -4.97
CA ILE A 94 7.19 2.56 -4.27
C ILE A 94 7.03 3.66 -5.31
N VAL A 95 5.86 4.27 -5.34
CA VAL A 95 5.55 5.37 -6.25
C VAL A 95 5.15 6.60 -5.45
N ASN A 96 5.77 7.73 -5.75
CA ASN A 96 5.42 9.02 -5.19
C ASN A 96 4.29 9.65 -6.02
N CYS A 97 3.09 9.76 -5.44
CA CYS A 97 1.94 10.32 -6.15
C CYS A 97 2.09 11.80 -6.47
N VAL A 98 3.03 12.53 -5.84
CA VAL A 98 3.32 13.94 -6.19
C VAL A 98 4.10 14.06 -7.51
N GLU A 99 4.94 13.08 -7.83
CA GLU A 99 5.72 13.08 -9.07
C GLU A 99 4.87 12.66 -10.28
N CYS A 100 3.74 12.00 -10.02
CA CYS A 100 2.77 11.63 -11.03
C CYS A 100 1.76 12.77 -11.17
N PHE A 101 1.66 13.35 -12.36
CA PHE A 101 0.66 14.41 -12.63
C PHE A 101 -0.60 13.88 -13.31
N SER A 102 -0.61 12.60 -13.67
CA SER A 102 -1.75 11.93 -14.31
C SER A 102 -1.83 10.47 -13.88
N SER A 103 -3.03 9.88 -13.98
CA SER A 103 -3.29 8.44 -13.81
C SER A 103 -2.38 7.59 -14.70
N ARG A 104 -2.18 8.02 -15.95
CA ARG A 104 -1.29 7.39 -16.90
C ARG A 104 0.14 7.30 -16.38
N MET A 105 0.73 8.41 -15.94
CA MET A 105 2.09 8.40 -15.38
C MET A 105 2.21 7.46 -14.19
N LEU A 106 1.20 7.43 -13.31
CA LEU A 106 1.16 6.53 -12.17
C LEU A 106 1.21 5.05 -12.61
N PHE A 107 0.36 4.65 -13.56
CA PHE A 107 0.32 3.28 -14.07
C PHE A 107 1.64 2.88 -14.73
N GLU A 108 2.17 3.75 -15.60
CA GLU A 108 3.44 3.53 -16.28
C GLU A 108 4.60 3.37 -15.29
N GLN A 109 4.66 4.22 -14.25
CA GLN A 109 5.67 4.11 -13.19
C GLN A 109 5.59 2.77 -12.44
N ILE A 110 4.39 2.31 -12.10
CA ILE A 110 4.21 1.01 -11.42
C ILE A 110 4.68 -0.14 -12.32
N LEU A 111 4.25 -0.17 -13.59
CA LEU A 111 4.61 -1.22 -14.54
C LEU A 111 6.11 -1.26 -14.83
N ASN A 112 6.73 -0.09 -15.02
CA ASN A 112 8.18 0.00 -15.26
C ASN A 112 8.98 -0.56 -14.08
N GLN A 113 8.61 -0.20 -12.84
CA GLN A 113 9.29 -0.71 -11.64
C GLN A 113 9.10 -2.23 -11.46
N LEU A 114 7.90 -2.76 -11.77
CA LEU A 114 7.63 -4.21 -11.74
C LEU A 114 8.50 -5.01 -12.69
N GLN A 115 8.71 -4.48 -13.89
CA GLN A 115 9.51 -5.16 -14.91
C GLN A 115 11.02 -5.08 -14.61
N GLY A 116 11.43 -4.34 -13.58
CA GLY A 116 12.83 -3.98 -13.34
C GLY A 116 13.38 -3.00 -14.38
N HIS A 117 12.51 -2.40 -15.20
CA HIS A 117 12.87 -1.38 -16.17
C HIS A 117 13.17 -0.08 -15.44
N THR A 118 14.46 0.23 -15.29
CA THR A 118 14.92 1.55 -14.89
C THR A 118 15.04 2.39 -16.17
N LEU A 119 14.42 3.58 -16.18
CA LEU A 119 14.56 4.54 -17.28
C LEU A 119 16.05 4.91 -17.43
N SER A 120 16.73 4.34 -18.41
CA SER A 120 18.12 4.61 -18.73
C SER A 120 18.22 5.35 -20.07
N ALA A 121 19.29 6.13 -20.25
CA ALA A 121 19.56 6.87 -21.49
C ALA A 121 19.67 5.95 -22.73
N GLU A 122 19.95 4.67 -22.50
CA GLU A 122 19.99 3.59 -23.49
C GLU A 122 18.61 3.32 -24.15
N ASN A 123 17.51 3.67 -23.47
CA ASN A 123 16.13 3.31 -23.86
C ASN A 123 15.26 4.55 -24.24
N GLU A 124 15.89 5.67 -24.57
CA GLU A 124 15.23 6.93 -24.97
C GLU A 124 14.20 7.48 -23.95
N TYR A 125 14.30 7.09 -22.67
CA TYR A 125 13.30 7.43 -21.64
C TYR A 125 11.86 7.04 -22.00
N SER A 126 11.67 6.07 -22.91
CA SER A 126 10.35 5.62 -23.31
C SER A 126 9.75 4.67 -22.27
N SER A 127 8.53 4.96 -21.81
CA SER A 127 7.72 4.03 -21.03
C SER A 127 7.42 2.82 -21.93
N TYR A 128 7.91 1.63 -21.58
CA TYR A 128 7.76 0.41 -22.40
C TYR A 128 6.27 0.04 -22.61
N LEU A 129 5.43 0.37 -21.62
CA LEU A 129 4.00 0.06 -21.61
C LEU A 129 3.21 1.35 -21.49
N GLN A 130 2.58 1.78 -22.58
CA GLN A 130 1.61 2.88 -22.53
C GLN A 130 0.28 2.34 -22.01
N CYS A 131 -0.25 2.97 -20.97
CA CYS A 131 -1.50 2.57 -20.36
C CYS A 131 -2.41 3.76 -20.14
N HIS A 132 -3.61 3.72 -20.72
CA HIS A 132 -4.55 4.85 -20.65
C HIS A 132 -5.69 4.61 -19.66
N THR A 133 -5.99 3.34 -19.38
CA THR A 133 -7.13 2.95 -18.54
C THR A 133 -6.72 1.99 -17.44
N LEU A 134 -7.45 2.01 -16.33
CA LEU A 134 -7.21 1.07 -15.22
C LEU A 134 -7.35 -0.39 -15.66
N ASN A 135 -8.23 -0.69 -16.62
CA ASN A 135 -8.42 -2.04 -17.12
C ASN A 135 -7.19 -2.54 -17.91
N GLU A 136 -6.65 -1.71 -18.80
CA GLU A 136 -5.38 -2.02 -19.48
C GLU A 136 -4.25 -2.21 -18.46
N PHE A 137 -4.19 -1.36 -17.43
CA PHE A 137 -3.19 -1.48 -16.37
C PHE A 137 -3.29 -2.83 -15.65
N VAL A 138 -4.51 -3.28 -15.30
CA VAL A 138 -4.73 -4.59 -14.67
C VAL A 138 -4.26 -5.73 -15.57
N LEU A 139 -4.57 -5.70 -16.87
CA LEU A 139 -4.16 -6.73 -17.82
C LEU A 139 -2.63 -6.80 -17.96
N LEU A 140 -1.99 -5.64 -18.15
CA LEU A 140 -0.54 -5.53 -18.25
C LEU A 140 0.15 -5.93 -16.95
N PHE A 141 -0.40 -5.54 -15.81
CA PHE A 141 0.12 -5.92 -14.49
C PHE A 141 0.10 -7.44 -14.32
N LYS A 142 -0.99 -8.13 -14.68
CA LYS A 142 -1.08 -9.60 -14.65
C LYS A 142 0.01 -10.23 -15.53
N GLN A 143 0.19 -9.71 -16.74
CA GLN A 143 1.19 -10.21 -17.67
C GLN A 143 2.61 -10.06 -17.11
N VAL A 144 2.97 -8.88 -16.60
CA VAL A 144 4.30 -8.62 -16.03
C VAL A 144 4.54 -9.49 -14.78
N VAL A 145 3.54 -9.65 -13.91
CA VAL A 145 3.64 -10.53 -12.73
C VAL A 145 3.87 -11.98 -13.14
N HIS A 146 3.21 -12.44 -14.21
CA HIS A 146 3.41 -13.79 -14.76
C HIS A 146 4.82 -13.95 -15.36
N GLU A 147 5.29 -12.99 -16.16
CA GLU A 147 6.63 -12.99 -16.76
C GLU A 147 7.75 -13.01 -15.70
N GLN A 148 7.56 -12.26 -14.59
CA GLN A 148 8.53 -12.17 -13.50
C GLN A 148 8.45 -13.35 -12.49
N ASN A 149 7.61 -14.37 -12.75
CA ASN A 149 7.39 -15.51 -11.85
C ASN A 149 6.96 -15.13 -10.43
N LEU A 150 6.26 -14.01 -10.25
CA LEU A 150 5.79 -13.51 -8.95
C LEU A 150 4.45 -14.10 -8.50
N HIS A 151 3.92 -15.11 -9.20
CA HIS A 151 2.61 -15.71 -8.97
C HIS A 151 2.41 -16.32 -7.57
N ASN A 152 3.49 -16.74 -6.90
CA ASN A 152 3.44 -17.31 -5.54
C ASN A 152 3.75 -16.31 -4.43
N GLN A 153 3.94 -15.02 -4.75
CA GLN A 153 4.32 -14.00 -3.78
C GLN A 153 3.38 -12.79 -3.83
N THR A 154 3.10 -12.22 -2.67
CA THR A 154 2.34 -10.98 -2.58
C THR A 154 3.23 -9.79 -2.98
N VAL A 155 2.89 -9.12 -4.08
CA VAL A 155 3.56 -7.89 -4.52
C VAL A 155 2.93 -6.68 -3.84
N ASN A 156 3.75 -5.90 -3.12
CA ASN A 156 3.28 -4.74 -2.37
C ASN A 156 3.43 -3.46 -3.18
N ILE A 157 2.33 -2.76 -3.47
CA ILE A 157 2.37 -1.45 -4.14
C ILE A 157 2.19 -0.36 -3.08
N VAL A 158 3.23 0.45 -2.86
CA VAL A 158 3.21 1.57 -1.92
C VAL A 158 3.01 2.87 -2.69
N LEU A 159 1.85 3.48 -2.49
CA LEU A 159 1.51 4.79 -3.05
C LEU A 159 1.79 5.85 -1.97
N ASP A 160 2.92 6.56 -2.09
CA ASP A 160 3.29 7.62 -1.17
C ASP A 160 2.51 8.90 -1.49
N LYS A 161 2.07 9.62 -0.45
CA LYS A 161 1.21 10.81 -0.56
C LYS A 161 -0.06 10.58 -1.40
N ALA A 162 -0.74 9.48 -1.11
CA ALA A 162 -1.95 9.03 -1.79
C ALA A 162 -3.12 10.03 -1.75
N GLU A 163 -3.07 11.08 -0.94
CA GLU A 163 -4.00 12.22 -0.99
C GLU A 163 -4.11 12.82 -2.40
N HIS A 164 -3.01 12.86 -3.15
CA HIS A 164 -2.98 13.39 -4.52
C HIS A 164 -3.70 12.49 -5.53
N LEU A 165 -3.94 11.20 -5.23
CA LEU A 165 -4.74 10.33 -6.11
C LEU A 165 -6.17 10.83 -6.28
N ARG A 166 -6.72 11.50 -5.25
CA ARG A 166 -8.06 12.09 -5.30
C ARG A 166 -8.13 13.31 -6.23
N GLU A 167 -7.01 13.98 -6.41
CA GLU A 167 -6.90 15.15 -7.28
C GLU A 167 -6.70 14.76 -8.74
N MET A 168 -6.10 13.59 -9.00
CA MET A 168 -5.87 13.07 -10.36
C MET A 168 -7.16 12.65 -11.06
N ASP A 169 -7.91 11.73 -10.46
CA ASP A 169 -9.18 11.20 -11.01
C ASP A 169 -9.98 10.52 -9.89
N SER A 170 -11.28 10.80 -9.83
CA SER A 170 -12.20 10.32 -8.79
C SER A 170 -12.32 8.79 -8.72
N ASN A 171 -12.01 8.08 -9.81
CA ASN A 171 -12.18 6.63 -9.90
C ASN A 171 -10.90 5.85 -9.55
N LEU A 172 -9.75 6.52 -9.42
CA LEU A 172 -8.47 5.85 -9.15
C LEU A 172 -8.42 5.26 -7.75
N LEU A 173 -8.70 6.07 -6.73
CA LEU A 173 -8.64 5.61 -5.34
C LEU A 173 -9.54 4.39 -5.10
N PRO A 174 -10.83 4.38 -5.47
CA PRO A 174 -11.66 3.18 -5.33
C PRO A 174 -11.19 2.02 -6.21
N GLY A 175 -10.64 2.29 -7.40
CA GLY A 175 -10.04 1.27 -8.27
C GLY A 175 -8.83 0.58 -7.63
N PHE A 176 -7.94 1.34 -6.99
CA PHE A 176 -6.77 0.80 -6.28
C PHE A 176 -7.16 0.04 -5.01
N LEU A 177 -8.18 0.50 -4.27
CA LEU A 177 -8.68 -0.20 -3.08
C LEU A 177 -9.24 -1.59 -3.41
N ARG A 178 -9.80 -1.75 -4.62
CA ARG A 178 -10.35 -3.02 -5.13
C ARG A 178 -9.42 -3.72 -6.12
N PHE A 179 -8.17 -3.27 -6.23
CA PHE A 179 -7.25 -3.76 -7.25
C PHE A 179 -7.00 -5.26 -7.15
N GLN A 180 -6.90 -5.80 -5.92
CA GLN A 180 -6.75 -7.24 -5.71
C GLN A 180 -7.93 -8.03 -6.29
N GLU A 181 -9.17 -7.54 -6.19
CA GLU A 181 -10.35 -8.19 -6.79
C GLU A 181 -10.26 -8.21 -8.31
N LEU A 182 -9.81 -7.11 -8.93
CA LEU A 182 -9.68 -6.98 -10.38
C LEU A 182 -8.55 -7.84 -10.94
N VAL A 183 -7.47 -8.00 -10.18
CA VAL A 183 -6.33 -8.83 -10.58
C VAL A 183 -6.65 -10.33 -10.41
N CYS A 184 -7.46 -10.71 -9.43
CA CYS A 184 -7.87 -12.09 -9.21
C CYS A 184 -9.08 -12.56 -10.03
N SER A 185 -9.85 -11.63 -10.63
CA SER A 185 -10.97 -11.94 -11.55
C SER A 185 -10.49 -12.41 -12.92
#